data_AF-A0AAW0VS11-F1
#
_entry.id   AF-A0AAW0VS11-F1
#
_cell.length_a   1.000
_cell.length_b   1.000
_cell.length_c   1.000
_cell.angle_alpha   90.00
_cell.angle_beta   90.00
_cell.angle_gamma   90.00
#
_symmetry.space_group_name_H-M   'P 1'
#
loop_
_entity.id
_entity.type
_entity.pdbx_description
1 polymer ?
#
loop_
_entity_poly.entity_id
_entity_poly.type
_entity_poly.pdbx_seq_one_letter_code
_entity_poly.pdbx_strand_id
1 'polypeptide(L)'
;MGILCHGNVISWHPAPQDIREACRKAAQHCKESGVDLGRLAVRHSLLMEGVVTHLLGCINVDVLRKNLDSVINPLTPKEEQVNKEVKERFFQPLTHKHWEGVEPVKFRQQLQELRGQQPKEQR
;
A
#
# COMPACT_ATOMS: atom_id res chain seq x y z
N MET A 1 5.77 -4.95 -3.60
CA MET A 1 4.62 -4.03 -3.64
C MET A 1 4.45 -3.37 -2.28
N GLY A 2 5.01 -2.17 -2.06
CA GLY A 2 4.78 -1.34 -0.86
C GLY A 2 4.60 -2.11 0.47
N ILE A 3 3.50 -1.83 1.16
CA ILE A 3 3.06 -2.55 2.37
C ILE A 3 2.17 -3.77 2.06
N LEU A 4 1.87 -4.03 0.79
CA LEU A 4 1.09 -5.16 0.29
C LEU A 4 2.01 -6.28 -0.22
N CYS A 5 3.01 -6.65 0.57
CA CYS A 5 3.93 -7.74 0.25
C CYS A 5 4.25 -8.57 1.49
N HIS A 6 4.77 -9.78 1.28
CA HIS A 6 5.30 -10.57 2.40
C HIS A 6 6.57 -9.90 2.94
N GLY A 7 6.52 -9.41 4.16
CA GLY A 7 7.68 -8.81 4.82
C GLY A 7 7.30 -7.74 5.83
N ASN A 8 8.33 -7.20 6.48
CA ASN A 8 8.16 -6.08 7.40
C ASN A 8 7.97 -4.80 6.61
N VAL A 9 6.97 -4.02 7.00
CA VAL A 9 6.80 -2.64 6.51
C VAL A 9 8.01 -1.83 6.96
N ILE A 10 8.64 -1.13 6.03
CA ILE A 10 9.74 -0.20 6.35
C ILE A 10 9.26 0.91 7.28
N SER A 11 10.09 1.27 8.27
CA SER A 11 9.71 2.15 9.38
C SER A 11 9.27 3.56 8.94
N TRP A 12 9.76 4.04 7.79
CA TRP A 12 9.43 5.35 7.25
C TRP A 12 8.10 5.39 6.46
N HIS A 13 7.40 4.27 6.31
CA HIS A 13 6.17 4.24 5.50
C HIS A 13 5.06 5.13 6.11
N PRO A 14 4.44 6.04 5.32
CA PRO A 14 3.53 7.06 5.85
C PRO A 14 2.16 6.54 6.27
N ALA A 15 1.78 5.32 5.85
CA ALA A 15 0.49 4.73 6.20
C ALA A 15 0.27 4.67 7.72
N PRO A 16 -0.90 5.04 8.24
CA PRO A 16 -1.25 4.90 9.65
C PRO A 16 -1.14 3.47 10.21
N GLN A 17 -1.10 3.35 11.54
CA GLN A 17 -0.82 2.07 12.20
C GLN A 17 -1.88 0.99 11.95
N ASP A 18 -3.15 1.37 11.91
CA ASP A 18 -4.27 0.48 11.58
C ASP A 18 -4.15 -0.09 10.15
N ILE A 19 -3.81 0.74 9.16
CA ILE A 19 -3.56 0.30 7.79
C ILE A 19 -2.36 -0.66 7.73
N ARG A 20 -1.26 -0.32 8.41
CA ARG A 20 -0.05 -1.17 8.47
C ARG A 20 -0.38 -2.53 9.09
N GLU A 21 -1.17 -2.54 10.16
CA GLU A 21 -1.57 -3.76 10.85
C GLU A 21 -2.52 -4.61 10.02
N ALA A 22 -3.47 -3.99 9.31
CA ALA A 22 -4.35 -4.69 8.38
C ALA A 22 -3.57 -5.34 7.24
N CYS A 23 -2.61 -4.62 6.65
CA CYS A 23 -1.76 -5.15 5.60
C CYS A 23 -0.89 -6.30 6.11
N ARG A 24 -0.35 -6.21 7.34
CA ARG A 24 0.42 -7.28 7.98
C ARG A 24 -0.42 -8.55 8.17
N LYS A 25 -1.65 -8.41 8.69
CA LYS A 25 -2.59 -9.53 8.87
C LYS A 25 -2.99 -10.15 7.52
N ALA A 26 -3.27 -9.33 6.52
CA ALA A 26 -3.56 -9.79 5.16
C ALA A 26 -2.39 -10.56 4.56
N ALA A 27 -1.16 -10.05 4.70
CA ALA A 27 0.04 -10.72 4.20
C ALA A 27 0.27 -12.08 4.88
N GLN A 28 0.00 -12.15 6.19
CA GLN A 28 0.05 -13.41 6.93
C GLN A 28 -0.99 -14.43 6.44
N HIS A 29 -2.26 -14.01 6.28
CA HIS A 29 -3.33 -14.87 5.76
C HIS A 29 -3.03 -15.40 4.35
N CYS A 30 -2.53 -14.53 3.47
CA CYS A 30 -2.10 -14.93 2.13
C CYS A 30 -0.94 -15.94 2.18
N LYS A 31 0.05 -15.71 3.05
CA LYS A 31 1.20 -16.61 3.21
C LYS A 31 0.78 -18.00 3.69
N GLU A 32 -0.09 -18.08 4.70
CA GLU A 32 -0.65 -19.33 5.21
C GLU A 32 -1.47 -20.07 4.14
N SER A 33 -2.11 -19.31 3.25
CA SER A 33 -2.87 -19.84 2.10
C SER A 33 -2.00 -20.17 0.88
N GLY A 34 -0.70 -19.88 0.90
CA GLY A 34 0.20 -20.06 -0.25
C GLY A 34 -0.09 -19.13 -1.43
N VAL A 35 -0.60 -17.92 -1.17
CA VAL A 35 -0.96 -16.90 -2.15
C VAL A 35 -0.08 -15.65 -1.94
N ASP A 36 0.25 -14.96 -3.02
CA ASP A 36 0.97 -13.68 -2.98
C ASP A 36 0.02 -12.49 -2.89
N LEU A 37 0.05 -11.77 -1.76
CA LEU A 37 -0.75 -10.55 -1.58
C LEU A 37 -0.42 -9.49 -2.64
N GLY A 38 0.84 -9.39 -3.07
CA GLY A 38 1.25 -8.45 -4.10
C GLY A 38 0.57 -8.73 -5.44
N ARG A 39 0.43 -10.02 -5.79
CA ARG A 39 -0.29 -10.47 -7.00
C ARG A 39 -1.77 -10.08 -6.92
N LEU A 40 -2.43 -10.30 -5.79
CA LEU A 40 -3.83 -9.89 -5.58
C LEU A 40 -4.00 -8.37 -5.73
N ALA A 41 -3.08 -7.57 -5.18
CA ALA A 41 -3.11 -6.12 -5.25
C ALA A 41 -2.96 -5.60 -6.69
N VAL A 42 -2.01 -6.16 -7.46
CA VAL A 42 -1.82 -5.81 -8.88
C VAL A 42 -3.08 -6.16 -9.68
N ARG A 43 -3.61 -7.39 -9.52
CA ARG A 43 -4.83 -7.81 -10.21
C ARG A 43 -6.03 -6.95 -9.88
N HIS A 44 -6.19 -6.58 -8.61
CA HIS A 44 -7.26 -5.68 -8.22
C HIS A 44 -7.16 -4.34 -8.95
N SER A 45 -5.96 -3.76 -9.02
CA SER A 45 -5.71 -2.48 -9.70
C SER A 45 -5.96 -2.56 -11.21
N LEU A 46 -5.56 -3.67 -11.85
CA LEU A 46 -5.79 -3.91 -13.29
C LEU A 46 -7.27 -4.04 -13.65
N LEU A 47 -8.09 -4.53 -12.72
CA LEU A 47 -9.53 -4.72 -12.92
C LEU A 47 -10.35 -3.50 -12.47
N MET A 48 -9.71 -2.40 -12.06
CA MET A 48 -10.42 -1.16 -11.74
C MET A 48 -10.89 -0.46 -13.01
N GLU A 49 -12.20 -0.21 -13.09
CA GLU A 49 -12.79 0.56 -14.18
C GLU A 49 -12.24 1.99 -14.21
N GLY A 50 -12.07 2.54 -15.41
CA GLY A 50 -11.58 3.90 -15.62
C GLY A 50 -10.06 4.07 -15.56
N VAL A 51 -9.29 3.03 -15.26
CA VAL A 51 -7.82 3.09 -15.24
C VAL A 51 -7.24 2.42 -16.49
N VAL A 52 -6.68 3.22 -17.40
CA VAL A 52 -6.13 2.74 -18.69
C VAL A 52 -4.62 2.50 -18.69
N THR A 53 -3.92 2.94 -17.64
CA THR A 53 -2.46 2.83 -17.53
C THR A 53 -2.06 2.52 -16.10
N HIS A 54 -1.21 1.51 -15.93
CA HIS A 54 -0.73 1.05 -14.63
C HIS A 54 0.80 1.10 -14.60
N LEU A 55 1.36 1.81 -13.64
CA LEU A 55 2.81 1.86 -13.41
C LEU A 55 3.19 0.88 -12.31
N LEU A 56 4.04 -0.10 -12.63
CA LEU A 56 4.52 -1.10 -11.69
C LEU A 56 6.01 -0.92 -11.43
N GLY A 57 6.39 -0.75 -10.16
CA GLY A 57 7.79 -0.72 -9.76
C GLY A 57 8.43 -2.11 -9.83
N CYS A 58 9.69 -2.18 -10.28
CA CYS A 58 10.50 -3.39 -10.22
C CYS A 58 11.93 -3.01 -9.80
N ILE A 59 12.51 -3.83 -8.91
CA ILE A 59 13.88 -3.63 -8.40
C ILE A 59 14.86 -4.67 -8.95
N ASN A 60 14.33 -5.75 -9.53
CA ASN A 60 15.09 -6.84 -10.14
C ASN A 60 14.20 -7.62 -11.12
N VAL A 61 14.82 -8.55 -11.84
CA VAL A 61 14.17 -9.37 -12.87
C VAL A 61 13.10 -10.29 -12.28
N ASP A 62 13.25 -10.79 -11.07
CA ASP A 62 12.26 -11.69 -10.46
C ASP A 62 10.96 -10.95 -10.11
N VAL A 63 11.06 -9.72 -9.59
CA VAL A 63 9.90 -8.86 -9.38
C VAL A 63 9.26 -8.49 -10.72
N LEU A 64 10.06 -8.22 -11.76
CA LEU A 64 9.53 -7.98 -13.11
C LEU A 64 8.72 -9.18 -13.63
N ARG A 65 9.25 -10.41 -13.50
CA ARG A 65 8.54 -11.63 -13.91
C ARG A 65 7.22 -11.81 -13.16
N LYS A 66 7.20 -11.58 -11.84
CA LYS A 66 5.97 -11.64 -11.03
C LYS A 66 4.95 -10.58 -11.44
N ASN A 67 5.41 -9.37 -11.73
CA ASN A 67 4.53 -8.29 -12.22
C ASN A 67 3.91 -8.68 -13.57
N LEU A 68 4.72 -9.18 -14.52
CA LEU A 68 4.24 -9.63 -15.83
C LEU A 68 3.23 -10.78 -15.71
N ASP A 69 3.54 -11.78 -14.87
CA ASP A 69 2.63 -12.89 -14.59
C ASP A 69 1.29 -12.41 -13.99
N SER A 70 1.32 -11.37 -13.16
CA SER A 70 0.10 -10.74 -12.63
C SER A 70 -0.71 -10.02 -13.72
N VAL A 71 -0.04 -9.43 -14.71
CA VAL A 71 -0.74 -8.76 -15.82
C VAL A 71 -1.35 -9.78 -16.77
N ILE A 72 -0.57 -10.77 -17.19
CA ILE A 72 -0.90 -11.70 -18.27
C ILE A 72 -1.89 -12.76 -17.80
N ASN A 73 -1.67 -13.34 -16.61
CA ASN A 73 -2.43 -14.48 -16.15
C ASN A 73 -3.53 -14.07 -15.16
N PRO A 74 -4.77 -14.54 -15.34
CA PRO A 74 -5.84 -14.30 -14.38
C PRO A 74 -5.53 -14.96 -13.03
N LEU A 75 -6.30 -14.56 -12.01
CA LEU A 75 -6.25 -15.25 -10.72
C LEU A 75 -6.83 -16.66 -10.87
N THR A 76 -6.23 -17.60 -10.18
CA THR A 76 -6.81 -18.94 -10.01
C THR A 76 -8.04 -18.86 -9.08
N PRO A 77 -8.95 -19.86 -9.11
CA PRO A 77 -10.12 -19.87 -8.21
C PRO A 77 -9.75 -19.76 -6.72
N LYS A 78 -8.61 -20.36 -6.33
CA LYS A 78 -8.07 -20.25 -4.97
C LYS A 78 -7.65 -18.81 -4.65
N GLU A 79 -6.96 -18.14 -5.57
CA GLU A 79 -6.54 -16.75 -5.38
C GLU A 79 -7.72 -15.78 -5.35
N GLU A 80 -8.76 -16.02 -6.17
CA GLU A 80 -9.99 -15.23 -6.12
C GLU A 80 -10.70 -15.36 -4.78
N GLN A 81 -10.80 -16.58 -4.25
CA GLN A 81 -11.35 -16.83 -2.92
C GLN A 81 -10.54 -16.12 -1.83
N VAL A 82 -9.21 -16.25 -1.83
CA VAL A 82 -8.34 -15.56 -0.86
C VAL A 82 -8.45 -14.04 -1.02
N ASN A 83 -8.57 -13.52 -2.24
CA ASN A 83 -8.77 -12.09 -2.50
C ASN A 83 -10.06 -11.56 -1.87
N LYS A 84 -11.15 -12.32 -1.97
CA LYS A 84 -12.42 -11.98 -1.32
C LYS A 84 -12.26 -11.93 0.20
N GLU A 85 -11.68 -12.97 0.80
CA GLU A 85 -11.44 -13.04 2.24
C GLU A 85 -10.55 -11.89 2.73
N VAL A 86 -9.50 -11.55 1.97
CA VAL A 86 -8.59 -10.46 2.33
C VAL A 86 -9.33 -9.13 2.36
N LYS A 87 -10.16 -8.85 1.35
CA LYS A 87 -10.96 -7.63 1.28
C LYS A 87 -11.95 -7.55 2.44
N GLU A 88 -12.69 -8.62 2.69
CA GLU A 88 -13.73 -8.64 3.73
C GLU A 88 -13.16 -8.57 5.14
N ARG A 89 -12.09 -9.32 5.43
CA ARG A 89 -11.57 -9.47 6.80
C ARG A 89 -10.62 -8.36 7.22
N PHE A 90 -9.84 -7.81 6.29
CA PHE A 90 -8.74 -6.90 6.64
C PHE A 90 -8.94 -5.47 6.11
N PHE A 91 -9.56 -5.29 4.94
CA PHE A 91 -9.61 -3.96 4.31
C PHE A 91 -10.97 -3.27 4.40
N GLN A 92 -12.09 -4.00 4.32
CA GLN A 92 -13.43 -3.43 4.54
C GLN A 92 -13.62 -2.80 5.92
N PRO A 93 -13.10 -3.38 7.02
CA PRO A 93 -13.26 -2.81 8.37
C PRO A 93 -12.47 -1.52 8.61
N LEU A 94 -11.54 -1.15 7.71
CA LEU A 94 -10.74 0.07 7.87
C LEU A 94 -11.63 1.31 7.74
N THR A 95 -11.61 2.16 8.78
CA THR A 95 -12.34 3.43 8.81
C THR A 95 -11.66 4.48 7.93
N HIS A 96 -10.32 4.53 7.96
CA HIS A 96 -9.52 5.42 7.13
C HIS A 96 -8.80 4.64 6.03
N LYS A 97 -9.14 4.94 4.77
CA LYS A 97 -8.66 4.20 3.59
C LYS A 97 -7.64 4.98 2.77
N HIS A 98 -7.24 6.16 3.22
CA HIS A 98 -6.26 7.03 2.58
C HIS A 98 -5.26 7.57 3.60
N TRP A 99 -4.17 8.12 3.10
CA TRP A 99 -3.10 8.74 3.89
C TRP A 99 -3.01 10.26 3.62
N GLU A 100 -3.97 10.81 2.87
CA GLU A 100 -4.02 12.25 2.56
C GLU A 100 -4.09 13.11 3.81
N GLY A 101 -3.43 14.27 3.77
CA GLY A 101 -3.46 15.27 4.83
C GLY A 101 -2.43 15.07 5.94
N VAL A 102 -1.83 13.88 6.09
CA VAL A 102 -0.85 13.62 7.16
C VAL A 102 0.44 14.43 6.96
N GLU A 103 1.10 14.28 5.81
CA GLU A 103 2.35 14.98 5.52
C GLU A 103 2.18 16.49 5.37
N PRO A 104 1.18 17.02 4.61
CA PRO A 104 1.04 18.46 4.43
C PRO A 104 0.74 19.20 5.74
N VAL A 105 0.01 18.60 6.68
CA VAL A 105 -0.24 19.20 8.00
C VAL A 105 1.06 19.30 8.79
N LYS A 106 1.82 18.20 8.87
CA LYS A 106 3.11 18.18 9.58
C LYS A 106 4.09 19.18 8.98
N PHE A 107 4.19 19.24 7.66
CA PHE A 107 5.03 20.20 6.96
C PHE A 107 4.63 21.65 7.27
N ARG A 108 3.34 21.96 7.25
CA ARG A 108 2.84 23.30 7.60
C ARG A 108 3.13 23.69 9.05
N GLN A 109 3.00 22.76 9.99
CA GLN A 109 3.34 22.99 11.41
C GLN A 109 4.84 23.31 11.56
N GLN A 110 5.70 22.50 10.96
CA GLN A 110 7.15 22.72 10.98
C GLN A 110 7.54 24.07 10.34
N LEU A 111 6.90 24.45 9.23
CA LEU A 111 7.11 25.77 8.62
C LEU A 111 6.69 26.92 9.53
N GLN A 112 5.59 26.79 10.27
CA GLN A 112 5.15 27.82 11.22
C GLN A 112 6.12 27.97 12.38
N GLU A 113 6.62 26.86 12.93
CA GLU A 113 7.64 26.86 13.98
C GLU A 113 8.93 27.54 13.52
N LEU A 114 9.43 27.18 12.33
CA LEU A 114 10.63 27.78 11.75
C LEU A 114 10.46 29.29 11.48
N ARG A 115 9.28 29.72 11.03
CA ARG A 115 8.97 31.15 10.82
C ARG A 115 8.87 31.92 12.14
N GLY A 116 8.34 31.29 13.20
CA GLY A 116 8.26 31.89 14.53
C GLY A 116 9.61 32.00 15.26
N GLN A 117 10.61 31.20 14.85
CA GLN A 117 11.95 31.17 15.42
C GLN A 117 12.94 32.13 14.74
N GLN A 118 12.57 32.79 13.63
CA GLN A 118 13.45 33.77 13.01
C GLN A 118 13.59 35.00 13.94
N PRO A 119 14.83 35.44 14.26
CA PRO A 119 15.03 36.65 15.03
C PRO A 119 14.33 37.79 14.30
N LYS A 120 13.53 38.59 15.02
CA LYS A 120 13.05 39.86 14.47
C LYS A 120 14.29 40.70 14.19
N GLU A 121 14.68 40.80 12.91
CA GLU A 121 15.68 41.77 12.49
C GLU A 121 15.22 43.13 13.00
N GLN A 122 15.96 43.68 13.95
CA GLN A 122 15.75 45.01 14.50
C GLN A 122 16.03 46.00 13.35
N ARG A 123 14.95 46.52 12.76
CA ARG A 123 15.00 47.73 11.94
C ARG A 123 14.97 48.96 12.85
#